data_AF-A0A3C2C690-F1
#
_entry.id   AF-A0A3C2C690-F1
#
_cell.length_a   1.000
_cell.length_b   1.000
_cell.length_c   1.000
_cell.angle_alpha   90.00
_cell.angle_beta   90.00
_cell.angle_gamma   90.00
#
_symmetry.space_group_name_H-M   'P 1'
#
loop_
_entity.id
_entity.type
_entity.pdbx_description
1 polymer ?
#
loop_
_entity_poly.entity_id
_entity_poly.type
_entity_poly.pdbx_seq_one_letter_code
_entity_poly.pdbx_strand_id
1 'polypeptide(L)'
;MAQIRVRFAPSPTGSLHIGGVRTALFNWLFARKHNGVFVLRLEDTDLERNLQEAETGIMSSLRWLGLNWDEGPDTGGLFGPYRQSERNDIYRSEAYRLLENGAAYQCYCTPEELALQREEARQKGLMPRYDGRCRHLDDKARREREAGGIRPTLRVRVPLEGVTVVHDLIKGDVEFENKTLDDFIIMKSNGLPTYNFACVVDDNLMRITHVIRAEEHLSNTPKQIFLYQALGYRPPVFAHVPMILAPDRSKLSKRHGATAVEEFLFDGFFPEALVNYLALLGWSPGDEREMMTAEEVTSAFSLEAISRHAAIYDTKKLTWLNARYLNTFELERVVKDVLPFFQAHGFIKTTVDDQAYSYIRSVVEVVRSRVHTLVELADASSYFFMDGFSYDEKGVKKFFARPGVAGLLERGREALAGTHPFDLSTVEQAYRDLITEFGVPGGALIHPTRLALSGKTMGPGLFDIMVTLGKEKCLERLDRAVRWINTNCGL
;
A
#
# COMPACT_ATOMS: atom_id res chain seq x y z
N MET A 1 17.58 -16.04 -24.70
CA MET A 1 17.83 -14.87 -23.83
C MET A 1 18.02 -15.37 -22.41
N ALA A 2 18.84 -14.71 -21.58
CA ALA A 2 18.92 -15.06 -20.16
C ALA A 2 17.54 -14.88 -19.51
N GLN A 3 17.18 -15.77 -18.57
CA GLN A 3 15.92 -15.67 -17.83
C GLN A 3 15.86 -14.32 -17.09
N ILE A 4 14.74 -13.60 -17.21
CA ILE A 4 14.54 -12.35 -16.48
C ILE A 4 14.49 -12.66 -14.98
N ARG A 5 15.29 -11.91 -14.22
CA ARG A 5 15.31 -11.95 -12.76
C ARG A 5 15.33 -10.54 -12.23
N VAL A 6 14.44 -10.25 -11.30
CA VAL A 6 14.26 -8.94 -10.67
C VAL A 6 14.03 -9.13 -9.18
N ARG A 7 14.15 -8.06 -8.39
CA ARG A 7 14.02 -8.15 -6.93
C ARG A 7 13.28 -6.99 -6.32
N PHE A 8 12.49 -7.30 -5.31
CA PHE A 8 12.12 -6.33 -4.30
C PHE A 8 13.03 -6.50 -3.08
N ALA A 9 13.73 -5.42 -2.72
CA ALA A 9 14.79 -5.45 -1.70
C ALA A 9 14.55 -4.43 -0.58
N PRO A 10 13.53 -4.63 0.28
CA PRO A 10 13.23 -3.71 1.36
C PRO A 10 14.16 -3.90 2.57
N SER A 11 14.46 -2.81 3.27
CA SER A 11 15.02 -2.87 4.63
C SER A 11 13.88 -2.96 5.64
N PRO A 12 13.90 -3.92 6.60
CA PRO A 12 12.82 -4.11 7.57
C PRO A 12 12.90 -3.10 8.72
N THR A 13 12.80 -1.80 8.41
CA THR A 13 12.90 -0.70 9.40
C THR A 13 11.56 -0.04 9.74
N GLY A 14 10.47 -0.51 9.12
CA GLY A 14 9.11 -0.03 9.35
C GLY A 14 8.12 -0.66 8.38
N SER A 15 6.86 -0.24 8.46
CA SER A 15 5.76 -0.74 7.63
C SER A 15 6.00 -0.52 6.13
N LEU A 16 5.48 -1.44 5.31
CA LEU A 16 5.56 -1.33 3.86
C LEU A 16 4.67 -0.18 3.37
N HIS A 17 5.30 0.90 2.89
CA HIS A 17 4.56 2.06 2.37
C HIS A 17 4.23 1.90 0.87
N ILE A 18 3.22 2.64 0.37
CA ILE A 18 2.74 2.52 -1.01
C ILE A 18 3.82 2.73 -2.10
N GLY A 19 4.82 3.59 -1.85
CA GLY A 19 5.98 3.74 -2.74
C GLY A 19 6.82 2.46 -2.86
N GLY A 20 7.01 1.74 -1.74
CA GLY A 20 7.65 0.43 -1.72
C GLY A 20 6.80 -0.62 -2.43
N VAL A 21 5.48 -0.61 -2.18
CA VAL A 21 4.53 -1.50 -2.89
C VAL A 21 4.59 -1.30 -4.39
N ARG A 22 4.55 -0.06 -4.88
CA ARG A 22 4.60 0.21 -6.32
C ARG A 22 5.91 -0.31 -6.92
N THR A 23 7.02 -0.17 -6.21
CA THR A 23 8.30 -0.77 -6.62
C THR A 23 8.19 -2.29 -6.69
N ALA A 24 7.66 -2.95 -5.66
CA ALA A 24 7.44 -4.39 -5.64
C ALA A 24 6.53 -4.83 -6.79
N LEU A 25 5.42 -4.13 -7.00
CA LEU A 25 4.44 -4.37 -8.05
C LEU A 25 5.07 -4.29 -9.44
N PHE A 26 5.86 -3.25 -9.74
CA PHE A 26 6.49 -3.13 -11.07
C PHE A 26 7.52 -4.22 -11.33
N ASN A 27 8.28 -4.64 -10.30
CA ASN A 27 9.15 -5.80 -10.41
C ASN A 27 8.32 -7.08 -10.66
N TRP A 28 7.24 -7.28 -9.89
CA TRP A 28 6.37 -8.44 -10.01
C TRP A 28 5.71 -8.52 -11.39
N LEU A 29 5.12 -7.43 -11.89
CA LEU A 29 4.49 -7.35 -13.21
C LEU A 29 5.51 -7.64 -14.32
N PHE A 30 6.71 -7.06 -14.23
CA PHE A 30 7.77 -7.32 -15.20
C PHE A 30 8.22 -8.79 -15.19
N ALA A 31 8.41 -9.38 -14.01
CA ALA A 31 8.73 -10.80 -13.89
C ALA A 31 7.64 -11.67 -14.50
N ARG A 32 6.37 -11.46 -14.12
CA ARG A 32 5.23 -12.26 -14.59
C ARG A 32 5.04 -12.15 -16.09
N LYS A 33 5.13 -10.94 -16.67
CA LYS A 33 5.03 -10.73 -18.13
C LYS A 33 6.09 -11.51 -18.92
N HIS A 34 7.31 -11.57 -18.39
CA HIS A 34 8.44 -12.19 -19.07
C HIS A 34 8.71 -13.64 -18.63
N ASN A 35 7.79 -14.27 -17.89
CA ASN A 35 8.00 -15.59 -17.26
C ASN A 35 9.35 -15.66 -16.50
N GLY A 36 9.71 -14.56 -15.85
CA GLY A 36 10.90 -14.38 -15.05
C GLY A 36 10.69 -14.71 -13.58
N VAL A 37 11.72 -14.43 -12.79
CA VAL A 37 11.76 -14.69 -11.34
C VAL A 37 11.67 -13.37 -10.57
N PHE A 38 10.73 -13.30 -9.64
CA PHE A 38 10.58 -12.22 -8.68
C PHE A 38 11.17 -12.65 -7.33
N VAL A 39 12.26 -12.00 -6.92
CA VAL A 39 13.00 -12.31 -5.68
C VAL A 39 12.63 -11.32 -4.58
N LEU A 40 12.34 -11.80 -3.37
CA LEU A 40 12.30 -10.99 -2.16
C LEU A 40 13.63 -11.13 -1.42
N ARG A 41 14.35 -10.02 -1.22
CA ARG A 41 15.60 -9.98 -0.44
C ARG A 41 15.49 -8.97 0.68
N LEU A 42 15.73 -9.35 1.93
CA LEU A 42 15.69 -8.43 3.06
C LEU A 42 17.06 -7.78 3.27
N GLU A 43 17.10 -6.46 3.13
CA GLU A 43 18.33 -5.67 3.29
C GLU A 43 18.47 -5.18 4.73
N ASP A 44 18.72 -6.13 5.63
CA ASP A 44 18.75 -6.03 7.09
C ASP A 44 20.18 -5.87 7.64
N THR A 45 21.04 -5.15 6.91
CA THR A 45 22.46 -4.92 7.30
C THR A 45 22.63 -3.90 8.45
N ASP A 46 21.59 -3.15 8.80
CA ASP A 46 21.57 -2.20 9.91
C ASP A 46 20.80 -2.77 11.11
N LEU A 47 21.49 -3.62 11.88
CA LEU A 47 20.92 -4.39 12.99
C LEU A 47 20.18 -3.53 14.03
N GLU A 48 20.61 -2.29 14.25
CA GLU A 48 19.99 -1.38 15.23
C GLU A 48 18.61 -0.87 14.79
N ARG A 49 18.36 -0.84 13.48
CA ARG A 49 17.12 -0.31 12.88
C ARG A 49 16.15 -1.39 12.45
N ASN A 50 16.60 -2.64 12.40
CA ASN A 50 15.77 -3.76 11.97
C ASN A 50 14.72 -4.08 13.03
N LEU A 51 13.48 -4.26 12.58
CA LEU A 51 12.34 -4.65 13.40
C LEU A 51 11.78 -5.96 12.87
N GLN A 52 11.71 -6.99 13.71
CA GLN A 52 11.18 -8.30 13.32
C GLN A 52 9.70 -8.20 12.91
N GLU A 53 8.94 -7.32 13.57
CA GLU A 53 7.55 -7.05 13.20
C GLU A 53 7.46 -6.40 11.81
N ALA A 54 8.44 -5.57 11.43
CA ALA A 54 8.46 -4.93 10.11
C ALA A 54 8.74 -5.94 9.00
N GLU A 55 9.66 -6.89 9.20
CA GLU A 55 9.87 -8.00 8.26
C GLU A 55 8.57 -8.77 8.03
N THR A 56 7.91 -9.16 9.13
CA THR A 56 6.66 -9.92 9.08
C THR A 56 5.54 -9.13 8.40
N GLY A 57 5.43 -7.83 8.70
CA GLY A 57 4.47 -6.91 8.09
C GLY A 57 4.69 -6.70 6.59
N ILE A 58 5.94 -6.58 6.14
CA ILE A 58 6.28 -6.50 4.70
C ILE A 58 5.80 -7.77 3.98
N MET A 59 6.12 -8.94 4.52
CA MET A 59 5.78 -10.23 3.90
C MET A 59 4.27 -10.45 3.87
N SER A 60 3.55 -10.17 4.95
CA SER A 60 2.09 -10.31 5.01
C SER A 60 1.40 -9.32 4.08
N SER A 61 1.87 -8.08 4.01
CA SER A 61 1.38 -7.05 3.09
C SER A 61 1.52 -7.45 1.62
N LEU A 62 2.70 -7.96 1.22
CA LEU A 62 2.92 -8.44 -0.14
C LEU A 62 2.01 -9.63 -0.48
N ARG A 63 1.81 -10.56 0.45
CA ARG A 63 0.90 -11.72 0.27
C ARG A 63 -0.56 -11.27 0.14
N TRP A 64 -1.00 -10.32 0.97
CA TRP A 64 -2.34 -9.76 0.89
C TRP A 64 -2.62 -9.10 -0.47
N LEU A 65 -1.62 -8.39 -1.01
CA LEU A 65 -1.67 -7.79 -2.34
C LEU A 65 -1.57 -8.80 -3.49
N GLY A 66 -1.35 -10.09 -3.21
CA GLY A 66 -1.14 -11.12 -4.23
C GLY A 66 0.25 -11.09 -4.89
N LEU A 67 1.19 -10.29 -4.38
CA LEU A 67 2.54 -10.12 -4.91
C LEU A 67 3.50 -11.18 -4.38
N ASN A 68 3.14 -12.45 -4.58
CA ASN A 68 3.96 -13.59 -4.14
C ASN A 68 5.30 -13.62 -4.89
N TRP A 69 6.38 -13.90 -4.15
CA TRP A 69 7.73 -14.08 -4.67
C TRP A 69 8.06 -15.55 -4.96
N ASP A 70 8.92 -15.74 -5.94
CA ASP A 70 9.37 -17.06 -6.39
C ASP A 70 10.56 -17.55 -5.56
N GLU A 71 11.40 -16.62 -5.11
CA GLU A 71 12.55 -16.87 -4.24
C GLU A 71 12.56 -15.84 -3.10
N GLY A 72 12.87 -16.27 -1.88
CA GLY A 72 12.85 -15.36 -0.74
C GLY A 72 13.13 -16.02 0.62
N PRO A 73 13.00 -15.26 1.72
CA PRO A 73 13.48 -15.68 3.04
C PRO A 73 12.76 -16.91 3.61
N ASP A 74 11.51 -17.14 3.20
CA ASP A 74 10.65 -18.24 3.64
C ASP A 74 10.41 -19.31 2.56
N THR A 75 10.39 -18.92 1.28
CA THR A 75 10.23 -19.86 0.16
C THR A 75 11.55 -20.50 -0.26
N GLY A 76 12.69 -19.95 0.14
CA GLY A 76 14.01 -20.42 -0.26
C GLY A 76 14.30 -20.09 -1.72
N GLY A 77 15.14 -20.92 -2.36
CA GLY A 77 15.56 -20.75 -3.75
C GLY A 77 17.06 -20.99 -3.95
N LEU A 78 17.51 -20.89 -5.19
CA LEU A 78 18.87 -21.31 -5.58
C LEU A 78 20.01 -20.44 -5.02
N PHE A 79 19.72 -19.18 -4.68
CA PHE A 79 20.73 -18.17 -4.32
C PHE A 79 20.62 -17.68 -2.88
N GLY A 80 19.89 -18.44 -2.05
CA GLY A 80 19.76 -18.16 -0.62
C GLY A 80 21.11 -18.18 0.11
N PRO A 81 21.17 -17.69 1.36
CA PRO A 81 20.04 -17.12 2.11
C PRO A 81 19.58 -15.76 1.55
N TYR A 82 18.34 -15.35 1.85
CA TYR A 82 17.73 -14.11 1.29
C TYR A 82 17.62 -12.96 2.31
N ARG A 83 18.22 -13.13 3.50
CA ARG A 83 18.51 -12.02 4.42
C ARG A 83 19.97 -11.64 4.31
N GLN A 84 20.28 -10.35 4.24
CA GLN A 84 21.66 -9.92 4.12
C GLN A 84 22.47 -10.20 5.38
N SER A 85 21.86 -10.14 6.57
CA SER A 85 22.49 -10.49 7.84
C SER A 85 23.06 -11.92 7.88
N GLU A 86 22.48 -12.83 7.11
CA GLU A 86 22.87 -14.25 7.00
C GLU A 86 24.01 -14.49 5.97
N ARG A 87 24.51 -13.43 5.31
CA ARG A 87 25.42 -13.53 4.15
C ARG A 87 26.79 -12.90 4.37
N ASN A 88 27.15 -12.59 5.63
CA ASN A 88 28.35 -11.85 5.97
C ASN A 88 29.67 -12.45 5.44
N ASP A 89 29.79 -13.77 5.39
CA ASP A 89 31.00 -14.42 4.88
C ASP A 89 31.20 -14.18 3.37
N ILE A 90 30.10 -14.12 2.60
CA ILE A 90 30.12 -13.79 1.18
C ILE A 90 30.66 -12.38 0.99
N TYR A 91 30.12 -11.40 1.71
CA TYR A 91 30.59 -10.01 1.58
C TYR A 91 32.03 -9.86 2.03
N ARG A 92 32.44 -10.56 3.08
CA ARG A 92 33.83 -10.54 3.55
C ARG A 92 34.77 -11.04 2.45
N SER A 93 34.45 -12.16 1.81
CA SER A 93 35.24 -12.73 0.70
C SER A 93 35.35 -11.75 -0.47
N GLU A 94 34.24 -11.15 -0.88
CA GLU A 94 34.21 -10.17 -1.97
C GLU A 94 34.99 -8.88 -1.64
N ALA A 95 34.95 -8.44 -0.39
CA ALA A 95 35.68 -7.25 0.06
C ALA A 95 37.19 -7.51 0.07
N TYR A 96 37.62 -8.72 0.44
CA TYR A 96 39.01 -9.13 0.34
C TYR A 96 39.48 -9.20 -1.11
N ARG A 97 38.64 -9.66 -2.04
CA ARG A 97 38.98 -9.65 -3.47
C ARG A 97 39.27 -8.24 -3.99
N LEU A 98 38.51 -7.23 -3.54
CA LEU A 98 38.78 -5.82 -3.84
C LEU A 98 40.04 -5.30 -3.16
N LEU A 99 40.38 -5.80 -1.98
CA LEU A 99 41.63 -5.43 -1.30
C LEU A 99 42.84 -6.00 -2.04
N GLU A 100 42.78 -7.28 -2.42
CA GLU A 100 43.85 -7.99 -3.13
C GLU A 100 44.13 -7.41 -4.52
N ASN A 101 43.10 -7.00 -5.26
CA ASN A 101 43.27 -6.39 -6.58
C ASN A 101 43.56 -4.87 -6.53
N GLY A 102 43.70 -4.30 -5.32
CA GLY A 102 44.04 -2.88 -5.11
C GLY A 102 42.89 -1.88 -5.31
N ALA A 103 41.68 -2.36 -5.62
CA ALA A 103 40.49 -1.53 -5.78
C ALA A 103 39.86 -1.09 -4.44
N ALA A 104 40.32 -1.63 -3.31
CA ALA A 104 40.00 -1.20 -1.97
C ALA A 104 41.25 -1.05 -1.10
N TYR A 105 41.11 -0.38 0.04
CA TYR A 105 42.17 -0.21 1.04
C TYR A 105 41.61 -0.08 2.46
N GLN A 106 42.46 -0.36 3.44
CA GLN A 106 42.13 -0.20 4.85
C GLN A 106 42.18 1.27 5.28
N CYS A 107 41.12 1.73 5.93
CA CYS A 107 41.00 3.07 6.47
C CYS A 107 40.88 3.02 7.99
N TYR A 108 41.79 3.71 8.66
CA TYR A 108 41.89 3.76 10.12
C TYR A 108 41.42 5.09 10.71
N CYS A 109 40.66 5.88 9.94
CA CYS A 109 40.13 7.14 10.43
C CYS A 109 39.02 6.89 11.45
N THR A 110 39.07 7.58 12.59
CA THR A 110 38.05 7.42 13.64
C THR A 110 36.77 8.20 13.31
N PRO A 111 35.62 7.83 13.90
CA PRO A 111 34.39 8.60 13.73
C PRO A 111 34.54 10.08 14.11
N GLU A 112 35.33 10.39 15.15
CA GLU A 112 35.60 11.75 15.63
C GLU A 112 36.40 12.56 14.60
N GLU A 113 37.45 11.97 14.01
CA GLU A 113 38.23 12.61 12.95
C GLU A 113 37.35 12.93 11.73
N LEU A 114 36.50 11.99 11.34
CA LEU A 114 35.57 12.16 10.22
C LEU A 114 34.49 13.20 10.53
N ALA A 115 34.02 13.29 11.78
CA ALA A 115 33.05 14.29 12.21
C ALA A 115 33.66 15.70 12.15
N LEU A 116 34.90 15.86 12.64
CA LEU A 116 35.64 17.13 12.56
C LEU A 116 35.81 17.59 11.11
N GLN A 117 36.25 16.71 10.22
CA GLN A 117 36.38 17.02 8.79
C GLN A 117 35.06 17.47 8.15
N ARG A 118 33.94 16.83 8.51
CA ARG A 118 32.63 17.20 7.98
C ARG A 118 32.23 18.60 8.43
N GLU A 119 32.51 18.95 9.68
CA GLU A 119 32.22 20.27 10.22
C GLU A 119 33.11 21.34 9.59
N GLU A 120 34.40 21.09 9.41
CA GLU A 120 35.32 22.00 8.70
C GLU A 120 34.89 22.25 7.25
N ALA A 121 34.48 21.20 6.53
CA ALA A 121 33.96 21.32 5.16
C ALA A 121 32.67 22.17 5.14
N ARG A 122 31.76 21.93 6.09
CA ARG A 122 30.50 22.67 6.24
C ARG A 122 30.74 24.16 6.50
N GLN A 123 31.67 24.49 7.40
CA GLN A 123 32.06 25.87 7.70
C GLN A 123 32.65 26.59 6.48
N LYS A 124 33.31 25.85 5.58
CA LYS A 124 33.85 26.38 4.31
C LYS A 124 32.82 26.37 3.17
N GLY A 125 31.57 25.94 3.40
CA GLY A 125 30.56 25.79 2.36
C GLY A 125 30.89 24.70 1.32
N LEU A 126 31.80 23.79 1.65
CA LEU A 126 32.21 22.67 0.79
C LEU A 126 31.38 21.42 1.12
N MET A 127 31.12 20.60 0.10
CA MET A 127 30.50 19.29 0.31
C MET A 127 31.44 18.38 1.13
N PRO A 128 30.99 17.83 2.27
CA PRO A 128 31.81 16.91 3.05
C PRO A 128 32.16 15.66 2.26
N ARG A 129 33.46 15.37 2.13
CA ARG A 129 33.99 14.17 1.46
C ARG A 129 35.17 13.62 2.22
N TYR A 130 35.37 12.32 2.10
CA TYR A 130 36.60 11.70 2.57
C TYR A 130 37.78 12.13 1.69
N ASP A 131 38.87 12.56 2.31
CA ASP A 131 40.04 13.14 1.64
C ASP A 131 41.04 12.10 1.10
N GLY A 132 40.73 10.80 1.28
CA GLY A 132 41.60 9.73 0.81
C GLY A 132 42.90 9.59 1.60
N ARG A 133 43.04 10.17 2.79
CA ARG A 133 44.30 10.15 3.56
C ARG A 133 44.84 8.75 3.86
N CYS A 134 43.98 7.72 3.91
CA CYS A 134 44.40 6.34 4.12
C CYS A 134 44.82 5.60 2.83
N ARG A 135 44.64 6.20 1.65
CA ARG A 135 44.87 5.58 0.33
C ARG A 135 46.31 5.14 0.09
N HIS A 136 47.26 5.82 0.75
CA HIS A 136 48.71 5.66 0.60
C HIS A 136 49.42 5.42 1.93
N LEU A 137 48.72 4.96 2.98
CA LEU A 137 49.39 4.61 4.24
C LEU A 137 50.34 3.45 4.04
N ASP A 138 51.57 3.62 4.53
CA ASP A 138 52.58 2.56 4.59
C ASP A 138 52.25 1.53 5.69
N ASP A 139 52.91 0.38 5.62
CA ASP A 139 52.65 -0.73 6.53
C ASP A 139 53.01 -0.38 7.98
N LYS A 140 53.96 0.53 8.19
CA LYS A 140 54.36 0.97 9.52
C LYS A 140 53.23 1.74 10.19
N ALA A 141 52.69 2.76 9.51
CA ALA A 141 51.58 3.56 10.02
C ALA A 141 50.31 2.71 10.23
N ARG A 142 50.08 1.69 9.41
CA ARG A 142 48.97 0.74 9.62
C ARG A 142 49.17 -0.06 10.92
N ARG A 143 50.33 -0.68 11.09
CA ARG A 143 50.66 -1.47 12.31
C ARG A 143 50.59 -0.62 13.58
N GLU A 144 51.05 0.62 13.54
CA GLU A 144 50.96 1.55 14.67
C GLU A 144 49.50 1.82 15.08
N ARG A 145 48.61 2.03 14.11
CA ARG A 145 47.17 2.25 14.37
C ARG A 145 46.48 0.99 14.88
N GLU A 146 46.82 -0.17 14.33
CA GLU A 146 46.31 -1.46 14.80
C GLU A 146 46.78 -1.76 16.23
N ALA A 147 48.04 -1.49 16.55
CA ALA A 147 48.58 -1.60 17.92
C ALA A 147 47.88 -0.65 18.90
N GLY A 148 47.42 0.51 18.41
CA GLY A 148 46.55 1.45 19.14
C GLY A 148 45.10 0.98 19.30
N GLY A 149 44.75 -0.22 18.84
CA GLY A 149 43.40 -0.81 18.96
C GLY A 149 42.42 -0.37 17.87
N ILE A 150 42.85 0.41 16.87
CA ILE A 150 41.98 0.87 15.79
C ILE A 150 41.71 -0.29 14.82
N ARG A 151 40.44 -0.70 14.73
CA ARG A 151 39.99 -1.65 13.71
C ARG A 151 39.66 -0.91 12.42
N PRO A 152 40.28 -1.25 11.27
CA PRO A 152 40.05 -0.53 10.04
C PRO A 152 38.65 -0.79 9.45
N THR A 153 38.15 0.19 8.73
CA THR A 153 37.11 0.00 7.71
C THR A 153 37.75 -0.33 6.37
N LEU A 154 37.02 -0.94 5.45
CA LEU A 154 37.45 -1.06 4.06
C LEU A 154 36.75 0.00 3.21
N ARG A 155 37.53 0.81 2.49
CA ARG A 155 37.06 1.80 1.53
C ARG A 155 37.45 1.40 0.12
N VAL A 156 36.61 1.74 -0.84
CA VAL A 156 36.97 1.62 -2.25
C VAL A 156 37.91 2.73 -2.68
N ARG A 157 38.70 2.44 -3.70
CA ARG A 157 39.61 3.35 -4.39
C ARG A 157 38.93 3.88 -5.65
N VAL A 158 38.07 4.89 -5.51
CA VAL A 158 37.32 5.46 -6.63
C VAL A 158 38.28 6.26 -7.54
N PRO A 159 38.11 6.22 -8.88
CA PRO A 159 38.87 7.07 -9.79
C PRO A 159 38.65 8.55 -9.49
N LEU A 160 39.72 9.34 -9.47
CA LEU A 160 39.64 10.78 -9.16
C LEU A 160 39.07 11.60 -10.32
N GLU A 161 39.18 11.10 -11.54
CA GLU A 161 38.78 11.76 -12.78
C GLU A 161 37.90 10.85 -13.63
N GLY A 162 37.31 11.45 -14.68
CA GLY A 162 36.37 10.79 -15.58
C GLY A 162 34.91 10.93 -15.15
N VAL A 163 34.04 10.25 -15.87
CA VAL A 163 32.59 10.28 -15.71
C VAL A 163 32.07 8.86 -15.65
N THR A 164 31.15 8.60 -14.72
CA THR A 164 30.35 7.38 -14.69
C THR A 164 28.99 7.69 -15.29
N VAL A 165 28.66 7.01 -16.38
CA VAL A 165 27.34 7.13 -17.03
C VAL A 165 26.42 6.04 -16.50
N VAL A 166 25.24 6.44 -16.03
CA VAL A 166 24.15 5.53 -15.68
C VAL A 166 23.20 5.46 -16.86
N HIS A 167 23.18 4.32 -17.55
CA HIS A 167 22.21 4.02 -18.59
C HIS A 167 20.90 3.53 -17.95
N ASP A 168 19.94 4.43 -17.75
CA ASP A 168 18.66 4.11 -17.13
C ASP A 168 17.55 3.95 -18.17
N LEU A 169 16.78 2.86 -18.06
CA LEU A 169 15.71 2.56 -19.02
C LEU A 169 14.56 3.59 -19.00
N ILE A 170 14.33 4.26 -17.88
CA ILE A 170 13.26 5.26 -17.71
C ILE A 170 13.83 6.67 -17.88
N LYS A 171 14.92 6.99 -17.16
CA LYS A 171 15.52 8.33 -17.09
C LYS A 171 16.45 8.65 -18.26
N GLY A 172 16.86 7.66 -19.04
CA GLY A 172 17.89 7.81 -20.07
C GLY A 172 19.29 7.86 -19.47
N ASP A 173 20.24 8.40 -20.23
CA ASP A 173 21.63 8.51 -19.78
C ASP A 173 21.78 9.66 -18.76
N VAL A 174 22.32 9.32 -17.59
CA VAL A 174 22.61 10.27 -16.51
C VAL A 174 24.09 10.21 -16.17
N GLU A 175 24.78 11.34 -16.30
CA GLU A 175 26.23 11.43 -16.10
C GLU A 175 26.59 11.93 -14.69
N PHE A 176 27.57 11.27 -14.06
CA PHE A 176 28.13 11.66 -12.78
C PHE A 176 29.64 11.81 -12.89
N GLU A 177 30.17 12.99 -12.58
CA GLU A 177 31.61 13.20 -12.54
C GLU A 177 32.22 12.38 -11.39
N ASN A 178 33.25 11.58 -11.67
CA ASN A 178 33.86 10.71 -10.66
C ASN A 178 34.47 11.50 -9.50
N LYS A 179 34.93 12.72 -9.76
CA LYS A 179 35.42 13.65 -8.72
C LYS A 179 34.35 13.96 -7.66
N THR A 180 33.07 13.70 -7.95
CA THR A 180 31.96 13.89 -7.02
C THR A 180 31.72 12.73 -6.06
N LEU A 181 32.27 11.56 -6.40
CA LEU A 181 32.20 10.34 -5.61
C LEU A 181 33.38 10.32 -4.63
N ASP A 182 33.10 10.01 -3.37
CA ASP A 182 34.12 9.80 -2.35
C ASP A 182 34.53 8.33 -2.28
N ASP A 183 35.73 8.06 -1.74
CA ASP A 183 36.16 6.70 -1.38
C ASP A 183 35.28 6.17 -0.23
N PHE A 184 34.10 5.65 -0.57
CA PHE A 184 33.09 5.23 0.40
C PHE A 184 33.44 3.90 1.07
N ILE A 185 32.91 3.71 2.28
CA ILE A 185 33.10 2.47 3.04
C ILE A 185 32.28 1.34 2.39
N ILE A 186 32.90 0.19 2.17
CA ILE A 186 32.24 -1.06 1.72
C ILE A 186 32.10 -2.07 2.85
N MET A 187 32.98 -2.02 3.85
CA MET A 187 32.96 -2.87 5.04
C MET A 187 33.25 -2.02 6.29
N LYS A 188 32.35 -2.07 7.26
CA LYS A 188 32.50 -1.39 8.55
C LYS A 188 33.54 -2.11 9.43
N SER A 189 34.02 -1.45 10.48
CA SER A 189 35.03 -2.00 11.41
C SER A 189 34.52 -3.19 12.23
N ASN A 190 33.19 -3.35 12.35
CA ASN A 190 32.55 -4.52 12.95
C ASN A 190 32.38 -5.69 11.95
N GLY A 191 32.88 -5.56 10.72
CA GLY A 191 32.81 -6.61 9.70
C GLY A 191 31.46 -6.72 8.98
N LEU A 192 30.54 -5.76 9.17
CA LEU A 192 29.29 -5.69 8.40
C LEU A 192 29.48 -4.88 7.12
N PRO A 193 28.87 -5.29 5.99
CA PRO A 193 28.94 -4.56 4.73
C PRO A 193 28.13 -3.25 4.82
N THR A 194 28.36 -2.34 3.86
CA THR A 194 27.46 -1.22 3.62
C THR A 194 26.46 -1.55 2.51
N TYR A 195 25.34 -0.82 2.48
CA TYR A 195 24.24 -0.99 1.53
C TYR A 195 24.72 -1.16 0.07
N ASN A 196 25.53 -0.22 -0.44
CA ASN A 196 25.96 -0.26 -1.84
C ASN A 196 26.78 -1.51 -2.17
N PHE A 197 27.60 -1.96 -1.23
CA PHE A 197 28.43 -3.14 -1.41
C PHE A 197 27.62 -4.44 -1.37
N ALA A 198 26.80 -4.62 -0.32
CA ALA A 198 25.94 -5.79 -0.20
C ALA A 198 24.96 -5.91 -1.38
N CYS A 199 24.35 -4.80 -1.79
CA CYS A 199 23.41 -4.75 -2.91
C CYS A 199 24.05 -5.21 -4.23
N VAL A 200 25.26 -4.75 -4.55
CA VAL A 200 25.99 -5.15 -5.78
C VAL A 200 26.38 -6.63 -5.75
N VAL A 201 26.92 -7.09 -4.61
CA VAL A 201 27.32 -8.49 -4.46
C VAL A 201 26.10 -9.40 -4.62
N ASP A 202 24.99 -9.10 -3.95
CA ASP A 202 23.79 -9.92 -4.02
C ASP A 202 23.08 -9.85 -5.36
N ASP A 203 22.97 -8.67 -5.97
CA ASP A 203 22.35 -8.54 -7.29
C ASP A 203 23.12 -9.39 -8.33
N ASN A 204 24.46 -9.41 -8.26
CA ASN A 204 25.27 -10.29 -9.11
C ASN A 204 25.07 -11.78 -8.77
N LEU A 205 25.20 -12.17 -7.50
CA LEU A 205 25.14 -13.58 -7.09
C LEU A 205 23.75 -14.19 -7.26
N MET A 206 22.68 -13.40 -7.06
CA MET A 206 21.30 -13.77 -7.33
C MET A 206 20.93 -13.62 -8.81
N ARG A 207 21.90 -13.25 -9.67
CA ARG A 207 21.76 -13.11 -11.12
C ARG A 207 20.64 -12.16 -11.53
N ILE A 208 20.49 -11.06 -10.81
CA ILE A 208 19.52 -10.01 -11.12
C ILE A 208 19.86 -9.40 -12.48
N THR A 209 18.86 -9.36 -13.35
CA THR A 209 18.99 -8.84 -14.72
C THR A 209 18.54 -7.39 -14.83
N HIS A 210 17.51 -7.01 -14.06
CA HIS A 210 16.95 -5.67 -14.03
C HIS A 210 16.77 -5.22 -12.58
N VAL A 211 17.29 -4.04 -12.26
CA VAL A 211 17.12 -3.37 -10.97
C VAL A 211 16.09 -2.27 -11.18
N ILE A 212 14.84 -2.56 -10.83
CA ILE A 212 13.73 -1.61 -10.86
C ILE A 212 13.51 -1.11 -9.44
N ARG A 213 13.77 0.19 -9.19
CA ARG A 213 13.71 0.79 -7.84
C ARG A 213 13.31 2.25 -7.87
N ALA A 214 12.97 2.83 -6.72
CA ALA A 214 12.64 4.25 -6.61
C ALA A 214 13.81 5.15 -7.03
N GLU A 215 13.51 6.28 -7.69
CA GLU A 215 14.51 7.23 -8.20
C GLU A 215 15.39 7.87 -7.13
N GLU A 216 14.99 7.81 -5.86
CA GLU A 216 15.82 8.26 -4.73
C GLU A 216 17.13 7.46 -4.61
N HIS A 217 17.19 6.25 -5.20
CA HIS A 217 18.41 5.46 -5.28
C HIS A 217 19.27 5.75 -6.53
N LEU A 218 18.87 6.66 -7.42
CA LEU A 218 19.63 6.96 -8.65
C LEU A 218 21.06 7.41 -8.33
N SER A 219 21.23 8.25 -7.31
CA SER A 219 22.53 8.75 -6.84
C SER A 219 23.46 7.67 -6.27
N ASN A 220 22.93 6.49 -5.91
CA ASN A 220 23.72 5.33 -5.49
C ASN A 220 24.26 4.53 -6.69
N THR A 221 23.58 4.59 -7.83
CA THR A 221 23.92 3.81 -9.04
C THR A 221 25.35 4.03 -9.55
N PRO A 222 25.93 5.25 -9.62
CA PRO A 222 27.32 5.39 -10.04
C PRO A 222 28.31 4.70 -9.08
N LYS A 223 28.04 4.72 -7.76
CA LYS A 223 28.83 3.98 -6.77
C LYS A 223 28.74 2.47 -7.00
N GLN A 224 27.55 1.98 -7.34
CA GLN A 224 27.30 0.58 -7.60
C GLN A 224 27.94 0.11 -8.92
N ILE A 225 27.86 0.91 -9.99
CA ILE A 225 28.52 0.63 -11.28
C ILE A 225 30.04 0.50 -11.07
N PHE A 226 30.65 1.40 -10.30
CA PHE A 226 32.06 1.29 -9.95
C PHE A 226 32.37 -0.05 -9.26
N LEU A 227 31.55 -0.47 -8.28
CA LEU A 227 31.72 -1.75 -7.61
C LEU A 227 31.57 -2.95 -8.55
N TYR A 228 30.57 -2.94 -9.44
CA TYR A 228 30.41 -3.98 -10.46
C TYR A 228 31.69 -4.11 -11.29
N GLN A 229 32.22 -2.99 -11.80
CA GLN A 229 33.43 -2.96 -12.61
C GLN A 229 34.67 -3.43 -11.82
N ALA A 230 34.85 -2.95 -10.60
CA ALA A 230 35.98 -3.30 -9.73
C ALA A 230 35.98 -4.79 -9.33
N LEU A 231 34.80 -5.39 -9.23
CA LEU A 231 34.61 -6.82 -8.97
C LEU A 231 34.68 -7.69 -10.24
N GLY A 232 34.73 -7.09 -11.43
CA GLY A 232 34.68 -7.82 -12.71
C GLY A 232 33.28 -8.34 -13.06
N TYR A 233 32.24 -7.78 -12.46
CA TYR A 233 30.84 -8.13 -12.70
C TYR A 233 30.24 -7.30 -13.83
N ARG A 234 29.20 -7.86 -14.48
CA ARG A 234 28.41 -7.14 -15.46
C ARG A 234 27.25 -6.42 -14.74
N PRO A 235 27.12 -5.08 -14.85
CA PRO A 235 25.98 -4.38 -14.28
C PRO A 235 24.65 -4.87 -14.86
N PRO A 236 23.57 -4.96 -14.05
CA PRO A 236 22.22 -5.19 -14.55
C PRO A 236 21.70 -3.96 -15.29
N VAL A 237 20.56 -4.11 -15.95
CA VAL A 237 19.80 -2.98 -16.48
C VAL A 237 19.18 -2.21 -15.31
N PHE A 238 19.29 -0.89 -15.28
CA PHE A 238 18.68 -0.05 -14.25
C PHE A 238 17.42 0.63 -14.77
N ALA A 239 16.40 0.73 -13.91
CA ALA A 239 15.18 1.49 -14.16
C ALA A 239 14.74 2.19 -12.86
N HIS A 240 14.83 3.52 -12.86
CA HIS A 240 14.51 4.34 -11.69
C HIS A 240 13.09 4.94 -11.77
N VAL A 241 12.18 4.37 -10.99
CA VAL A 241 10.76 4.73 -10.95
C VAL A 241 10.57 6.10 -10.27
N PRO A 242 9.89 7.07 -10.91
CA PRO A 242 9.73 8.42 -10.36
C PRO A 242 8.96 8.46 -9.03
N MET A 243 9.22 9.43 -8.17
CA MET A 243 8.57 9.58 -6.87
C MET A 243 7.04 9.68 -6.97
N ILE A 244 6.38 9.29 -5.87
CA ILE A 244 4.97 9.59 -5.63
C ILE A 244 4.90 10.89 -4.85
N LEU A 245 4.13 11.85 -5.35
CA LEU A 245 3.87 13.12 -4.71
C LEU A 245 2.48 13.11 -4.05
N ALA A 246 2.33 13.89 -3.00
CA ALA A 246 1.03 14.23 -2.44
C ALA A 246 0.29 15.23 -3.37
N PRO A 247 -1.02 15.47 -3.17
CA PRO A 247 -1.78 16.46 -3.95
C PRO A 247 -1.19 17.87 -3.94
N ASP A 248 -0.47 18.23 -2.87
CA ASP A 248 0.25 19.51 -2.73
C ASP A 248 1.63 19.54 -3.45
N ARG A 249 1.96 18.47 -4.19
CA ARG A 249 3.24 18.24 -4.89
C ARG A 249 4.46 18.04 -3.98
N SER A 250 4.27 17.94 -2.67
CA SER A 250 5.35 17.55 -1.76
C SER A 250 5.56 16.02 -1.80
N LYS A 251 6.69 15.55 -1.25
CA LYS A 251 6.93 14.09 -1.12
C LYS A 251 5.83 13.49 -0.24
N LEU A 252 5.20 12.42 -0.73
CA LEU A 252 4.17 11.72 0.04
C LEU A 252 4.75 11.22 1.38
N SER A 253 3.96 11.36 2.44
CA SER A 253 4.33 11.00 3.81
C SER A 253 3.07 10.82 4.66
N LYS A 254 3.21 10.28 5.87
CA LYS A 254 2.11 9.97 6.80
C LYS A 254 1.16 11.15 7.08
N ARG A 255 1.62 12.40 6.99
CA ARG A 255 0.78 13.58 7.22
C ARG A 255 -0.31 13.77 6.15
N HIS A 256 -0.18 13.10 5.00
CA HIS A 256 -1.10 13.23 3.87
C HIS A 256 -2.17 12.14 3.85
N GLY A 257 -2.24 11.27 4.87
CA GLY A 257 -3.20 10.18 5.00
C GLY A 257 -2.53 8.80 5.03
N ALA A 258 -3.32 7.77 4.75
CA ALA A 258 -2.85 6.39 4.75
C ALA A 258 -1.69 6.21 3.76
N THR A 259 -0.59 5.64 4.25
CA THR A 259 0.61 5.38 3.45
C THR A 259 1.14 3.97 3.63
N ALA A 260 0.77 3.26 4.70
CA ALA A 260 1.11 1.86 4.93
C ALA A 260 0.03 0.93 4.37
N VAL A 261 0.43 -0.24 3.87
CA VAL A 261 -0.51 -1.22 3.27
C VAL A 261 -1.57 -1.66 4.27
N GLU A 262 -1.16 -1.89 5.52
CA GLU A 262 -2.04 -2.37 6.58
C GLU A 262 -3.17 -1.38 6.88
N GLU A 263 -2.93 -0.07 6.72
CA GLU A 263 -3.97 0.96 6.88
C GLU A 263 -5.09 0.78 5.84
N PHE A 264 -4.76 0.50 4.57
CA PHE A 264 -5.77 0.25 3.52
C PHE A 264 -6.56 -1.04 3.77
N LEU A 265 -5.91 -2.08 4.29
CA LEU A 265 -6.58 -3.30 4.70
C LEU A 265 -7.63 -3.00 5.80
N PHE A 266 -7.23 -2.25 6.84
CA PHE A 266 -8.13 -1.88 7.93
C PHE A 266 -9.23 -0.90 7.51
N ASP A 267 -8.96 -0.04 6.53
CA ASP A 267 -9.94 0.88 5.94
C ASP A 267 -10.91 0.17 4.97
N GLY A 268 -10.74 -1.14 4.74
CA GLY A 268 -11.67 -1.96 3.96
C GLY A 268 -11.52 -1.81 2.45
N PHE A 269 -10.30 -1.55 1.97
CA PHE A 269 -9.97 -1.62 0.55
C PHE A 269 -9.73 -3.06 0.10
N PHE A 270 -10.04 -3.34 -1.18
CA PHE A 270 -9.67 -4.59 -1.82
C PHE A 270 -8.21 -4.52 -2.30
N PRO A 271 -7.44 -5.62 -2.19
CA PRO A 271 -6.07 -5.65 -2.68
C PRO A 271 -5.99 -5.39 -4.19
N GLU A 272 -6.96 -5.86 -4.98
CA GLU A 272 -7.01 -5.62 -6.43
C GLU A 272 -7.20 -4.14 -6.77
N ALA A 273 -8.03 -3.42 -6.02
CA ALA A 273 -8.23 -1.99 -6.22
C ALA A 273 -6.93 -1.22 -5.96
N LEU A 274 -6.22 -1.57 -4.89
CA LEU A 274 -4.94 -0.95 -4.56
C LEU A 274 -3.86 -1.30 -5.59
N VAL A 275 -3.77 -2.56 -6.02
CA VAL A 275 -2.83 -3.00 -7.07
C VAL A 275 -3.09 -2.29 -8.39
N ASN A 276 -4.34 -2.26 -8.86
CA ASN A 276 -4.71 -1.57 -10.10
C ASN A 276 -4.42 -0.07 -10.00
N TYR A 277 -4.76 0.58 -8.90
CA TYR A 277 -4.47 2.00 -8.71
C TYR A 277 -2.97 2.28 -8.73
N LEU A 278 -2.17 1.49 -7.99
CA LEU A 278 -0.71 1.66 -7.95
C LEU A 278 -0.05 1.33 -9.29
N ALA A 279 -0.61 0.40 -10.07
CA ALA A 279 -0.16 0.12 -11.42
C ALA A 279 -0.29 1.36 -12.32
N LEU A 280 -1.42 2.06 -12.25
CA LEU A 280 -1.69 3.27 -13.03
C LEU A 280 -0.93 4.52 -12.50
N LEU A 281 -0.26 4.40 -11.35
CA LEU A 281 0.43 5.51 -10.70
C LEU A 281 1.83 5.73 -11.29
N GLY A 282 1.86 6.29 -12.50
CA GLY A 282 3.08 6.56 -13.25
C GLY A 282 3.31 5.64 -14.45
N TRP A 283 2.36 4.76 -14.75
CA TRP A 283 2.32 3.94 -15.96
C TRP A 283 0.90 4.01 -16.57
N SER A 284 0.80 3.86 -17.89
CA SER A 284 -0.48 3.83 -18.59
C SER A 284 -0.53 2.63 -19.54
N PRO A 285 -1.68 1.95 -19.67
CA PRO A 285 -1.88 0.89 -20.66
C PRO A 285 -1.88 1.39 -22.11
N GLY A 286 -1.85 2.71 -22.33
CA GLY A 286 -1.94 3.33 -23.66
C GLY A 286 -3.37 3.57 -24.16
N ASP A 287 -4.37 3.22 -23.35
CA ASP A 287 -5.79 3.51 -23.57
C ASP A 287 -6.41 4.17 -22.33
N GLU A 288 -7.73 4.40 -22.37
CA GLU A 288 -8.48 5.07 -21.30
C GLU A 288 -9.01 4.12 -20.21
N ARG A 289 -8.59 2.84 -20.18
CA ARG A 289 -9.08 1.89 -19.17
C ARG A 289 -8.45 2.19 -17.81
N GLU A 290 -9.30 2.35 -16.79
CA GLU A 290 -8.88 2.61 -15.41
C GLU A 290 -9.07 1.40 -14.49
N MET A 291 -9.99 0.49 -14.84
CA MET A 291 -10.26 -0.74 -14.10
C MET A 291 -9.73 -1.93 -14.91
N MET A 292 -8.78 -2.68 -14.34
CA MET A 292 -8.08 -3.78 -15.01
C MET A 292 -7.82 -4.93 -14.03
N THR A 293 -7.89 -6.17 -14.50
CA THR A 293 -7.45 -7.31 -13.67
C THR A 293 -5.94 -7.35 -13.55
N ALA A 294 -5.43 -8.10 -12.56
CA ALA A 294 -3.99 -8.32 -12.42
C ALA A 294 -3.38 -8.97 -13.69
N GLU A 295 -4.10 -9.87 -14.36
CA GLU A 295 -3.64 -10.47 -15.63
C GLU A 295 -3.58 -9.45 -16.78
N GLU A 296 -4.59 -8.57 -16.88
CA GLU A 296 -4.62 -7.51 -17.90
C GLU A 296 -3.47 -6.52 -17.70
N VAL A 297 -3.26 -6.07 -16.47
CA VAL A 297 -2.12 -5.19 -16.13
C VAL A 297 -0.81 -5.90 -16.46
N THR A 298 -0.65 -7.16 -16.05
CA THR A 298 0.58 -7.95 -16.33
C THR A 298 0.85 -8.05 -17.82
N SER A 299 -0.16 -8.35 -18.62
CA SER A 299 -0.02 -8.51 -20.07
C SER A 299 0.39 -7.19 -20.74
N ALA A 300 -0.21 -6.08 -20.33
CA ALA A 300 0.07 -4.75 -20.88
C ALA A 300 1.39 -4.14 -20.39
N PHE A 301 1.82 -4.44 -19.16
CA PHE A 301 2.91 -3.75 -18.47
C PHE A 301 4.22 -3.68 -19.27
N SER A 302 4.89 -2.55 -19.29
CA SER A 302 6.22 -2.40 -19.88
C SER A 302 6.97 -1.29 -19.16
N LEU A 303 8.30 -1.43 -19.05
CA LEU A 303 9.11 -0.43 -18.35
C LEU A 303 9.21 0.87 -19.14
N GLU A 304 9.16 0.77 -20.47
CA GLU A 304 9.22 1.88 -21.42
C GLU A 304 7.98 2.78 -21.36
N ALA A 305 6.83 2.22 -20.96
CA ALA A 305 5.58 2.98 -20.78
C ALA A 305 5.49 3.65 -19.40
N ILE A 306 6.50 3.50 -18.53
CA ILE A 306 6.55 4.24 -17.26
C ILE A 306 6.91 5.70 -17.58
N SER A 307 6.06 6.62 -17.12
CA SER A 307 6.29 8.07 -17.25
C SER A 307 7.59 8.47 -16.54
N ARG A 308 8.28 9.46 -17.09
CA ARG A 308 9.46 10.07 -16.45
C ARG A 308 9.11 11.00 -15.29
N HIS A 309 7.87 11.48 -15.25
CA HIS A 309 7.36 12.46 -14.31
C HIS A 309 6.84 11.81 -13.03
N ALA A 310 6.92 12.54 -11.93
CA ALA A 310 6.37 12.10 -10.66
C ALA A 310 4.83 11.96 -10.75
N ALA A 311 4.31 10.92 -10.10
CA ALA A 311 2.87 10.65 -10.08
C ALA A 311 2.22 11.26 -8.84
N ILE A 312 1.04 11.86 -8.99
CA ILE A 312 0.29 12.45 -7.88
C ILE A 312 -0.62 11.39 -7.28
N TYR A 313 -0.51 11.20 -5.97
CA TYR A 313 -1.37 10.33 -5.20
C TYR A 313 -2.76 10.97 -4.99
N ASP A 314 -3.78 10.37 -5.59
CA ASP A 314 -5.19 10.77 -5.49
C ASP A 314 -6.01 9.69 -4.77
N THR A 315 -6.30 9.95 -3.50
CA THR A 315 -7.13 9.06 -2.68
C THR A 315 -8.57 8.98 -3.18
N LYS A 316 -9.12 10.03 -3.79
CA LYS A 316 -10.50 9.99 -4.33
C LYS A 316 -10.60 9.03 -5.49
N LYS A 317 -9.57 9.01 -6.35
CA LYS A 317 -9.48 8.05 -7.46
C LYS A 317 -9.38 6.62 -6.94
N LEU A 318 -8.53 6.36 -5.94
CA LEU A 318 -8.43 5.05 -5.30
C LEU A 318 -9.77 4.60 -4.69
N THR A 319 -10.44 5.47 -3.92
CA THR A 319 -11.76 5.19 -3.32
C THR A 319 -12.83 4.93 -4.38
N TRP A 320 -12.85 5.70 -5.47
CA TRP A 320 -13.75 5.47 -6.60
C TRP A 320 -13.49 4.10 -7.24
N LEU A 321 -12.23 3.76 -7.49
CA LEU A 321 -11.86 2.47 -8.08
C LEU A 321 -12.24 1.30 -7.15
N ASN A 322 -12.02 1.45 -5.85
CA ASN A 322 -12.43 0.45 -4.85
C ASN A 322 -13.95 0.23 -4.87
N ALA A 323 -14.73 1.30 -4.98
CA ALA A 323 -16.18 1.20 -5.11
C ALA A 323 -16.60 0.49 -6.41
N ARG A 324 -15.87 0.66 -7.52
CA ARG A 324 -16.11 -0.10 -8.76
C ARG A 324 -15.88 -1.59 -8.55
N TYR A 325 -14.78 -1.98 -7.90
CA TYR A 325 -14.51 -3.38 -7.54
C TYR A 325 -15.59 -3.95 -6.62
N LEU A 326 -15.95 -3.23 -5.56
CA LEU A 326 -17.00 -3.63 -4.62
C LEU A 326 -18.33 -3.98 -5.32
N ASN A 327 -18.66 -3.25 -6.39
CA ASN A 327 -19.88 -3.44 -7.16
C ASN A 327 -19.77 -4.49 -8.28
N THR A 328 -18.56 -4.79 -8.74
CA THR A 328 -18.33 -5.72 -9.85
C THR A 328 -18.01 -7.13 -9.35
N PHE A 329 -17.44 -7.27 -8.15
CA PHE A 329 -17.17 -8.58 -7.58
C PHE A 329 -18.44 -9.39 -7.33
N GLU A 330 -18.27 -10.71 -7.45
CA GLU A 330 -19.27 -11.69 -7.05
C GLU A 330 -19.73 -11.43 -5.61
N LEU A 331 -21.04 -11.50 -5.39
CA LEU A 331 -21.62 -11.13 -4.11
C LEU A 331 -21.08 -11.99 -2.96
N GLU A 332 -20.91 -13.30 -3.19
CA GLU A 332 -20.34 -14.22 -2.19
C GLU A 332 -18.93 -13.81 -1.74
N ARG A 333 -18.14 -13.25 -2.66
CA ARG A 333 -16.82 -12.72 -2.33
C ARG A 333 -16.94 -11.52 -1.39
N VAL A 334 -17.79 -10.55 -1.75
CA VAL A 334 -18.00 -9.34 -0.93
C VAL A 334 -18.54 -9.70 0.46
N VAL A 335 -19.45 -10.67 0.53
CA VAL A 335 -19.97 -11.19 1.80
C VAL A 335 -18.85 -11.73 2.66
N LYS A 336 -18.01 -12.62 2.12
CA LYS A 336 -16.86 -13.18 2.85
C LYS A 336 -15.91 -12.10 3.35
N ASP A 337 -15.61 -11.11 2.51
CA ASP A 337 -14.64 -10.06 2.82
C ASP A 337 -15.18 -9.05 3.86
N VAL A 338 -16.51 -8.86 3.96
CA VAL A 338 -17.11 -7.97 4.96
C VAL A 338 -17.34 -8.63 6.33
N LEU A 339 -17.40 -9.96 6.43
CA LEU A 339 -17.66 -10.66 7.69
C LEU A 339 -16.78 -10.20 8.86
N PRO A 340 -15.44 -10.03 8.71
CA PRO A 340 -14.59 -9.56 9.80
C PRO A 340 -14.99 -8.18 10.32
N PHE A 341 -15.48 -7.30 9.45
CA PHE A 341 -15.94 -5.97 9.83
C PHE A 341 -17.27 -6.05 10.60
N PHE A 342 -18.21 -6.88 10.15
CA PHE A 342 -19.46 -7.11 10.88
C PHE A 342 -19.21 -7.72 12.27
N GLN A 343 -18.24 -8.61 12.39
CA GLN A 343 -17.79 -9.18 13.67
C GLN A 343 -17.18 -8.11 14.58
N ALA A 344 -16.32 -7.24 14.04
CA ALA A 344 -15.70 -6.15 14.78
C ALA A 344 -16.73 -5.15 15.33
N HIS A 345 -17.82 -4.90 14.59
CA HIS A 345 -18.95 -4.09 15.09
C HIS A 345 -19.87 -4.82 16.07
N GLY A 346 -19.69 -6.13 16.27
CA GLY A 346 -20.54 -6.96 17.11
C GLY A 346 -21.92 -7.25 16.51
N PHE A 347 -22.09 -7.07 15.19
CA PHE A 347 -23.35 -7.38 14.49
C PHE A 347 -23.60 -8.87 14.38
N ILE A 348 -22.53 -9.67 14.30
CA ILE A 348 -22.58 -11.11 14.12
C ILE A 348 -21.57 -11.81 15.04
N LYS A 349 -21.81 -13.08 15.32
CA LYS A 349 -20.88 -13.94 16.06
C LYS A 349 -19.70 -14.37 15.18
N THR A 350 -18.65 -14.92 15.80
CA THR A 350 -17.50 -15.49 15.09
C THR A 350 -17.92 -16.61 14.12
N THR A 351 -18.87 -17.44 14.54
CA THR A 351 -19.50 -18.45 13.70
C THR A 351 -20.85 -17.95 13.21
N VAL A 352 -21.10 -18.09 11.90
CA VAL A 352 -22.33 -17.68 11.23
C VAL A 352 -23.01 -18.94 10.71
N ASP A 353 -24.26 -19.18 11.12
CA ASP A 353 -25.07 -20.27 10.57
C ASP A 353 -25.67 -19.90 9.20
N ASP A 354 -26.21 -20.88 8.48
CA ASP A 354 -26.72 -20.69 7.11
C ASP A 354 -27.83 -19.63 7.03
N GLN A 355 -28.67 -19.53 8.06
CA GLN A 355 -29.77 -18.56 8.10
C GLN A 355 -29.22 -17.13 8.27
N ALA A 356 -28.30 -16.93 9.21
CA ALA A 356 -27.61 -15.67 9.40
C ALA A 356 -26.79 -15.28 8.16
N TYR A 357 -26.15 -16.25 7.52
CA TYR A 357 -25.38 -16.03 6.30
C TYR A 357 -26.27 -15.55 5.15
N SER A 358 -27.42 -16.19 4.92
CA SER A 358 -28.40 -15.77 3.90
C SER A 358 -28.94 -14.36 4.16
N TYR A 359 -29.19 -14.01 5.42
CA TYR A 359 -29.59 -12.65 5.81
C TYR A 359 -28.48 -11.62 5.53
N ILE A 360 -27.25 -11.91 5.96
CA ILE A 360 -26.07 -11.06 5.69
C ILE A 360 -25.91 -10.84 4.19
N ARG A 361 -26.03 -11.91 3.39
CA ARG A 361 -25.93 -11.85 1.95
C ARG A 361 -26.94 -10.87 1.35
N SER A 362 -28.20 -10.92 1.81
CA SER A 362 -29.26 -10.00 1.40
C SER A 362 -28.96 -8.55 1.78
N VAL A 363 -28.43 -8.32 2.99
CA VAL A 363 -28.02 -6.98 3.45
C VAL A 363 -26.88 -6.43 2.58
N VAL A 364 -25.86 -7.24 2.30
CA VAL A 364 -24.71 -6.82 1.48
C VAL A 364 -25.16 -6.47 0.06
N GLU A 365 -26.06 -7.26 -0.54
CA GLU A 365 -26.62 -7.02 -1.87
C GLU A 365 -27.23 -5.61 -1.99
N VAL A 366 -28.02 -5.24 -0.98
CA VAL A 366 -28.75 -3.98 -0.95
C VAL A 366 -27.84 -2.79 -0.64
N VAL A 367 -26.81 -2.97 0.19
CA VAL A 367 -25.97 -1.86 0.68
C VAL A 367 -24.75 -1.58 -0.19
N ARG A 368 -24.11 -2.59 -0.81
CA ARG A 368 -22.81 -2.46 -1.48
C ARG A 368 -22.72 -1.38 -2.56
N SER A 369 -23.84 -1.03 -3.20
CA SER A 369 -23.91 0.01 -4.23
C SER A 369 -23.91 1.45 -3.72
N ARG A 370 -23.96 1.64 -2.40
CA ARG A 370 -24.07 2.96 -1.75
C ARG A 370 -22.82 3.38 -0.99
N VAL A 371 -21.78 2.57 -1.02
CA VAL A 371 -20.57 2.70 -0.21
C VAL A 371 -19.34 2.44 -1.07
N HIS A 372 -18.17 2.84 -0.57
CA HIS A 372 -16.92 2.76 -1.29
C HIS A 372 -15.94 1.75 -0.70
N THR A 373 -16.07 1.39 0.58
CA THR A 373 -15.19 0.43 1.27
C THR A 373 -15.98 -0.60 2.07
N LEU A 374 -15.31 -1.67 2.51
CA LEU A 374 -15.91 -2.70 3.39
C LEU A 374 -16.25 -2.14 4.78
N VAL A 375 -15.48 -1.17 5.28
CA VAL A 375 -15.80 -0.45 6.53
C VAL A 375 -17.08 0.35 6.34
N GLU A 376 -17.17 1.15 5.27
CA GLU A 376 -18.40 1.91 4.97
C GLU A 376 -19.61 0.98 4.78
N LEU A 377 -19.42 -0.19 4.15
CA LEU A 377 -20.45 -1.22 4.01
C LEU A 377 -20.94 -1.70 5.37
N ALA A 378 -20.04 -1.97 6.31
CA ALA A 378 -20.41 -2.37 7.67
C ALA A 378 -21.17 -1.26 8.40
N ASP A 379 -20.63 -0.04 8.42
CA ASP A 379 -21.27 1.11 9.07
C ASP A 379 -22.68 1.38 8.51
N ALA A 380 -22.81 1.35 7.18
CA ALA A 380 -24.08 1.57 6.49
C ALA A 380 -25.08 0.42 6.68
N SER A 381 -24.63 -0.75 7.12
CA SER A 381 -25.46 -1.92 7.39
C SER A 381 -25.96 -1.99 8.84
N SER A 382 -25.47 -1.13 9.74
CA SER A 382 -25.74 -1.17 11.19
C SER A 382 -27.22 -1.36 11.58
N TYR A 383 -28.13 -0.60 10.97
CA TYR A 383 -29.56 -0.67 11.31
C TYR A 383 -30.26 -1.97 10.86
N PHE A 384 -29.63 -2.84 10.07
CA PHE A 384 -30.15 -4.18 9.78
C PHE A 384 -29.88 -5.17 10.92
N PHE A 385 -28.86 -4.91 11.74
CA PHE A 385 -28.43 -5.80 12.82
C PHE A 385 -28.79 -5.28 14.22
N MET A 386 -29.10 -3.99 14.33
CA MET A 386 -29.42 -3.35 15.61
C MET A 386 -30.83 -2.75 15.59
N ASP A 387 -31.57 -2.94 16.68
CA ASP A 387 -32.88 -2.31 16.87
C ASP A 387 -32.78 -1.01 17.70
N GLY A 388 -31.73 -0.84 18.50
CA GLY A 388 -31.47 0.40 19.26
C GLY A 388 -30.68 1.41 18.44
N PHE A 389 -31.37 2.39 17.81
CA PHE A 389 -30.72 3.51 17.13
C PHE A 389 -31.50 4.82 17.33
N SER A 390 -30.77 5.95 17.28
CA SER A 390 -31.33 7.29 17.29
C SER A 390 -31.64 7.78 15.87
N TYR A 391 -32.51 8.79 15.77
CA TYR A 391 -32.83 9.45 14.51
C TYR A 391 -31.84 10.59 14.24
N ASP A 392 -31.29 10.65 13.02
CA ASP A 392 -30.45 11.76 12.54
C ASP A 392 -31.16 13.11 12.78
N GLU A 393 -30.53 14.02 13.53
CA GLU A 393 -31.09 15.32 13.88
C GLU A 393 -31.53 16.15 12.67
N LYS A 394 -30.77 16.08 11.56
CA LYS A 394 -31.15 16.77 10.32
C LYS A 394 -32.41 16.15 9.74
N GLY A 395 -32.52 14.83 9.81
CA GLY A 395 -33.72 14.09 9.43
C GLY A 395 -34.92 14.46 10.30
N VAL A 396 -34.72 14.55 11.61
CA VAL A 396 -35.78 14.94 12.56
C VAL A 396 -36.31 16.32 12.21
N LYS A 397 -35.43 17.32 12.11
CA LYS A 397 -35.81 18.70 11.77
C LYS A 397 -36.50 18.80 10.41
N LYS A 398 -36.01 18.05 9.42
CA LYS A 398 -36.50 18.13 8.04
C LYS A 398 -37.78 17.34 7.80
N PHE A 399 -37.96 16.20 8.47
CA PHE A 399 -39.01 15.23 8.17
C PHE A 399 -39.96 15.01 9.35
N PHE A 400 -39.48 14.63 10.54
CA PHE A 400 -40.34 14.30 11.69
C PHE A 400 -41.03 15.52 12.31
N ALA A 401 -40.38 16.68 12.31
CA ALA A 401 -40.93 17.92 12.84
C ALA A 401 -41.97 18.59 11.91
N ARG A 402 -42.48 17.90 10.89
CA ARG A 402 -43.55 18.43 10.03
C ARG A 402 -44.92 18.00 10.56
N PRO A 403 -45.93 18.89 10.57
CA PRO A 403 -47.28 18.54 10.99
C PRO A 403 -47.85 17.35 10.21
N GLY A 404 -48.55 16.45 10.91
CA GLY A 404 -49.24 15.31 10.30
C GLY A 404 -48.37 14.12 9.89
N VAL A 405 -47.05 14.16 10.07
CA VAL A 405 -46.15 13.05 9.68
C VAL A 405 -46.38 11.80 10.52
N ALA A 406 -46.71 11.92 11.80
CA ALA A 406 -47.07 10.77 12.63
C ALA A 406 -48.26 10.00 12.02
N GLY A 407 -49.33 10.70 11.63
CA GLY A 407 -50.48 10.08 10.97
C GLY A 407 -50.15 9.46 9.61
N LEU A 408 -49.26 10.07 8.81
CA LEU A 408 -48.79 9.46 7.56
C LEU A 408 -48.01 8.15 7.79
N LEU A 409 -47.18 8.10 8.84
CA LEU A 409 -46.45 6.88 9.22
C LEU A 409 -47.37 5.79 9.77
N GLU A 410 -48.41 6.14 10.52
CA GLU A 410 -49.45 5.20 10.97
C GLU A 410 -50.15 4.55 9.78
N ARG A 411 -50.52 5.35 8.76
CA ARG A 411 -51.12 4.83 7.52
C ARG A 411 -50.15 3.96 6.73
N GLY A 412 -48.88 4.35 6.65
CA GLY A 412 -47.83 3.52 6.05
C GLY A 412 -47.70 2.16 6.76
N ARG A 413 -47.76 2.18 8.09
CA ARG A 413 -47.74 0.97 8.93
C ARG A 413 -48.97 0.08 8.66
N GLU A 414 -50.17 0.66 8.58
CA GLU A 414 -51.41 -0.07 8.23
C GLU A 414 -51.32 -0.71 6.84
N ALA A 415 -50.84 0.04 5.84
CA ALA A 415 -50.65 -0.46 4.48
C ALA A 415 -49.71 -1.67 4.46
N LEU A 416 -48.54 -1.59 5.11
CA LEU A 416 -47.60 -2.71 5.20
C LEU A 416 -48.16 -3.91 5.95
N ALA A 417 -48.99 -3.69 6.98
CA ALA A 417 -49.66 -4.76 7.70
C ALA A 417 -50.61 -5.55 6.79
N GLY A 418 -51.23 -4.90 5.81
CA GLY A 418 -52.10 -5.52 4.80
C GLY A 418 -51.36 -6.20 3.64
N THR A 419 -50.08 -5.88 3.40
CA THR A 419 -49.32 -6.40 2.26
C THR A 419 -48.99 -7.89 2.40
N HIS A 420 -49.33 -8.68 1.36
CA HIS A 420 -48.94 -10.09 1.21
C HIS A 420 -48.94 -10.51 -0.27
N PRO A 421 -47.91 -11.22 -0.79
CA PRO A 421 -46.62 -11.51 -0.15
C PRO A 421 -45.84 -10.23 0.20
N PHE A 422 -44.87 -10.31 1.11
CA PHE A 422 -44.04 -9.17 1.52
C PHE A 422 -42.75 -9.14 0.69
N ASP A 423 -42.87 -8.71 -0.57
CA ASP A 423 -41.76 -8.61 -1.52
C ASP A 423 -41.64 -7.18 -2.06
N LEU A 424 -40.60 -6.94 -2.89
CA LEU A 424 -40.28 -5.61 -3.38
C LEU A 424 -41.46 -4.97 -4.15
N SER A 425 -42.14 -5.77 -4.98
CA SER A 425 -43.21 -5.29 -5.87
C SER A 425 -44.45 -4.89 -5.08
N THR A 426 -44.88 -5.71 -4.13
CA THR A 426 -46.10 -5.49 -3.35
C THR A 426 -45.91 -4.39 -2.31
N VAL A 427 -44.72 -4.31 -1.70
CA VAL A 427 -44.36 -3.25 -0.73
C VAL A 427 -44.27 -1.89 -1.43
N GLU A 428 -43.65 -1.84 -2.60
CA GLU A 428 -43.59 -0.62 -3.40
C GLU A 428 -44.99 -0.17 -3.83
N GLN A 429 -45.83 -1.10 -4.33
CA GLN A 429 -47.18 -0.78 -4.75
C GLN A 429 -48.03 -0.22 -3.60
N ALA A 430 -47.96 -0.84 -2.42
CA ALA A 430 -48.69 -0.37 -1.23
C ALA A 430 -48.34 1.09 -0.86
N TYR A 431 -47.06 1.47 -0.96
CA TYR A 431 -46.63 2.85 -0.72
C TYR A 431 -47.04 3.79 -1.86
N ARG A 432 -47.00 3.35 -3.12
CA ARG A 432 -47.44 4.16 -4.27
C ARG A 432 -48.94 4.46 -4.20
N ASP A 433 -49.76 3.47 -3.87
CA ASP A 433 -51.21 3.64 -3.70
C ASP A 433 -51.51 4.64 -2.58
N LEU A 434 -50.80 4.52 -1.46
CA LEU A 434 -50.93 5.45 -0.33
C LEU A 434 -50.53 6.88 -0.71
N ILE A 435 -49.44 7.06 -1.47
CA ILE A 435 -49.03 8.36 -1.98
C ILE A 435 -50.12 8.99 -2.86
N THR A 436 -50.75 8.18 -3.72
CA THR A 436 -51.86 8.62 -4.59
C THR A 436 -53.11 8.96 -3.80
N GLU A 437 -53.53 8.12 -2.85
CA GLU A 437 -54.71 8.32 -2.00
C GLU A 437 -54.64 9.64 -1.22
N PHE A 438 -53.50 9.94 -0.63
CA PHE A 438 -53.30 11.16 0.16
C PHE A 438 -52.93 12.39 -0.69
N GLY A 439 -52.67 12.22 -1.99
CA GLY A 439 -52.29 13.33 -2.88
C GLY A 439 -51.00 14.04 -2.48
N VAL A 440 -50.08 13.34 -1.81
CA VAL A 440 -48.83 13.93 -1.30
C VAL A 440 -47.66 13.68 -2.27
N PRO A 441 -46.62 14.53 -2.30
CA PRO A 441 -45.40 14.21 -3.02
C PRO A 441 -44.75 12.95 -2.44
N GLY A 442 -44.26 12.02 -3.27
CA GLY A 442 -43.73 10.73 -2.77
C GLY A 442 -42.62 10.85 -1.71
N GLY A 443 -41.75 11.87 -1.83
CA GLY A 443 -40.73 12.16 -0.82
C GLY A 443 -41.29 12.53 0.57
N ALA A 444 -42.53 13.00 0.65
CA ALA A 444 -43.19 13.34 1.91
C ALA A 444 -43.52 12.12 2.76
N LEU A 445 -43.69 10.94 2.15
CA LEU A 445 -43.89 9.67 2.85
C LEU A 445 -42.60 8.83 2.89
N ILE A 446 -41.84 8.78 1.79
CA ILE A 446 -40.64 7.94 1.65
C ILE A 446 -39.55 8.38 2.64
N HIS A 447 -39.25 9.67 2.76
CA HIS A 447 -38.18 10.14 3.65
C HIS A 447 -38.44 9.94 5.15
N PRO A 448 -39.62 10.30 5.70
CA PRO A 448 -39.89 10.00 7.12
C PRO A 448 -39.96 8.49 7.37
N THR A 449 -40.49 7.69 6.45
CA THR A 449 -40.48 6.23 6.59
C THR A 449 -39.05 5.69 6.65
N ARG A 450 -38.15 6.16 5.76
CA ARG A 450 -36.73 5.80 5.83
C ARG A 450 -36.12 6.14 7.19
N LEU A 451 -36.38 7.34 7.68
CA LEU A 451 -35.87 7.78 8.98
C LEU A 451 -36.40 6.90 10.11
N ALA A 452 -37.68 6.53 10.07
CA ALA A 452 -38.30 5.61 11.04
C ALA A 452 -37.62 4.22 11.04
N LEU A 453 -37.38 3.67 9.85
CA LEU A 453 -36.86 2.32 9.69
C LEU A 453 -35.34 2.20 9.90
N SER A 454 -34.56 3.25 9.61
CA SER A 454 -33.09 3.17 9.62
C SER A 454 -32.40 4.14 10.58
N GLY A 455 -33.10 5.18 11.04
CA GLY A 455 -32.48 6.27 11.80
C GLY A 455 -31.67 7.24 10.93
N LYS A 456 -31.55 6.97 9.62
CA LYS A 456 -30.71 7.71 8.69
C LYS A 456 -31.55 8.44 7.64
N THR A 457 -30.97 9.51 7.11
CA THR A 457 -31.58 10.31 6.03
C THR A 457 -31.24 9.79 4.63
N MET A 458 -30.20 8.96 4.51
CA MET A 458 -29.67 8.38 3.28
C MET A 458 -29.48 6.87 3.44
N GLY A 459 -29.43 6.14 2.33
CA GLY A 459 -29.19 4.69 2.32
C GLY A 459 -29.68 4.04 1.01
N PRO A 460 -29.81 2.70 1.00
CA PRO A 460 -30.37 1.92 -0.10
C PRO A 460 -31.81 2.31 -0.46
N GLY A 461 -32.43 1.69 -1.47
CA GLY A 461 -33.85 1.89 -1.76
C GLY A 461 -34.71 1.65 -0.53
N LEU A 462 -35.77 2.45 -0.32
CA LEU A 462 -36.62 2.31 0.87
C LEU A 462 -37.28 0.93 0.90
N PHE A 463 -37.78 0.48 -0.25
CA PHE A 463 -38.47 -0.80 -0.36
C PHE A 463 -37.50 -1.98 -0.19
N ASP A 464 -36.26 -1.86 -0.68
CA ASP A 464 -35.21 -2.85 -0.41
C ASP A 464 -34.92 -2.96 1.10
N ILE A 465 -34.85 -1.83 1.81
CA ILE A 465 -34.71 -1.82 3.28
C ILE A 465 -35.87 -2.55 3.93
N MET A 466 -37.11 -2.28 3.50
CA MET A 466 -38.30 -2.92 4.07
C MET A 466 -38.29 -4.43 3.90
N VAL A 467 -38.09 -4.91 2.66
CA VAL A 467 -38.06 -6.34 2.34
C VAL A 467 -36.93 -7.03 3.10
N THR A 468 -35.76 -6.40 3.17
CA THR A 468 -34.60 -6.96 3.90
C THR A 468 -34.85 -7.01 5.40
N LEU A 469 -35.43 -5.98 6.02
CA LEU A 469 -35.80 -6.00 7.44
C LEU A 469 -36.90 -7.01 7.74
N GLY A 470 -37.79 -7.24 6.78
CA GLY A 470 -39.01 -8.02 6.95
C GLY A 470 -40.14 -7.24 7.59
N LYS A 471 -41.36 -7.76 7.40
CA LYS A 471 -42.62 -7.11 7.78
C LYS A 471 -42.67 -6.68 9.24
N GLU A 472 -42.44 -7.62 10.17
CA GLU A 472 -42.61 -7.36 11.61
C GLU A 472 -41.69 -6.25 12.10
N LYS A 473 -40.39 -6.28 11.75
CA LYS A 473 -39.45 -5.21 12.08
C LYS A 473 -39.86 -3.86 11.51
N CYS A 474 -40.41 -3.83 10.30
CA CYS A 474 -40.91 -2.58 9.72
C CYS A 474 -42.06 -1.99 10.55
N LEU A 475 -43.04 -2.83 10.92
CA LEU A 475 -44.18 -2.41 11.72
C LEU A 475 -43.74 -1.89 13.10
N GLU A 476 -42.88 -2.65 13.80
CA GLU A 476 -42.36 -2.26 15.11
C GLU A 476 -41.60 -0.92 15.08
N ARG A 477 -40.76 -0.71 14.05
CA ARG A 477 -39.98 0.53 13.90
C ARG A 477 -40.84 1.73 13.54
N LEU A 478 -41.89 1.53 12.74
CA LEU A 478 -42.89 2.57 12.46
C LEU A 478 -43.66 2.94 13.72
N ASP A 479 -44.15 1.96 14.49
CA ASP A 479 -44.86 2.20 15.76
C ASP A 479 -43.95 2.96 16.75
N ARG A 480 -42.68 2.59 16.82
CA ARG A 480 -41.68 3.29 17.64
C ARG A 480 -41.48 4.73 17.16
N ALA A 481 -41.37 4.97 15.85
CA ALA A 481 -41.18 6.31 15.30
C ALA A 481 -42.39 7.21 15.58
N VAL A 482 -43.61 6.70 15.39
CA VAL A 482 -44.86 7.41 15.70
C VAL A 482 -44.89 7.82 17.18
N ARG A 483 -44.65 6.88 18.11
CA ARG A 483 -44.56 7.20 19.54
C ARG A 483 -43.52 8.27 19.82
N TRP A 484 -42.34 8.13 19.21
CA TRP A 484 -41.25 9.09 19.39
C TRP A 484 -41.61 10.50 18.91
N ILE A 485 -42.24 10.63 17.74
CA ILE A 485 -42.68 11.91 17.18
C ILE A 485 -43.72 12.56 18.10
N ASN A 486 -44.72 11.80 18.56
CA ASN A 486 -45.76 12.31 19.44
C ASN A 486 -45.20 12.81 20.79
N THR A 487 -44.16 12.15 21.31
CA THR A 487 -43.49 12.57 22.56
C THR A 487 -42.54 13.76 22.37
N ASN A 488 -41.77 13.81 21.29
CA ASN A 488 -40.63 14.73 21.16
C ASN A 488 -40.87 15.91 20.21
N CYS A 489 -41.79 15.78 19.25
CA CYS A 489 -42.09 16.83 18.29
C CYS A 489 -43.37 17.60 18.65
N GLY A 490 -44.30 17.01 19.42
CA GLY A 490 -45.46 17.71 19.98
C GLY A 490 -46.26 18.50 18.93
N LEU A 491 -46.60 17.85 17.82
CA LEU A 491 -47.37 18.43 16.71
C LEU A 491 -48.76 17.83 16.62
#